data_AF-A0A3B1DNV5-F1
#
_entry.id   AF-A0A3B1DNV5-F1
#
_cell.length_a   1.000
_cell.length_b   1.000
_cell.length_c   1.000
_cell.angle_alpha   90.00
_cell.angle_beta   90.00
_cell.angle_gamma   90.00
#
_symmetry.space_group_name_H-M   'P 1'
#
loop_
_entity.id
_entity.type
_entity.pdbx_description
1 polymer ?
#
loop_
_entity_poly.entity_id
_entity_poly.type
_entity_poly.pdbx_seq_one_letter_code
_entity_poly.pdbx_strand_id
1 'polypeptide(L)' 'MIVGQEKNVPVIDLHKSSVALHNKLGEEGSAFFNLSKKDLTHFTRKGAEEIVTLVVEEIKEKVPALKPYLKP' A
#
# COMPACT_ATOMS: atom_id res chain seq x y z
N MET A 1 -1.86 1.05 -16.45
CA MET A 1 -1.94 -0.33 -15.92
C MET A 1 -2.46 -1.25 -17.04
N ILE A 2 -1.63 -1.54 -18.03
CA ILE A 2 -2.06 -2.23 -19.26
C ILE A 2 -2.43 -3.70 -18.97
N VAL A 3 -1.58 -4.42 -18.23
CA VAL A 3 -1.77 -5.86 -17.96
C VAL A 3 -3.07 -6.16 -17.22
N GLY A 4 -3.47 -5.36 -16.22
CA GLY A 4 -4.72 -5.61 -15.49
C GLY A 4 -5.97 -5.43 -16.36
N GLN A 5 -5.93 -4.45 -17.26
CA GLN A 5 -6.99 -4.24 -18.26
C GLN A 5 -7.03 -5.41 -19.25
N GLU A 6 -5.88 -5.82 -19.79
CA GLU A 6 -5.77 -6.96 -20.72
C GLU A 6 -6.29 -8.27 -20.12
N LYS A 7 -6.07 -8.48 -18.81
CA LYS A 7 -6.51 -9.67 -18.08
C LYS A 7 -7.91 -9.53 -17.47
N ASN A 8 -8.55 -8.36 -17.61
CA ASN A 8 -9.83 -8.03 -16.99
C ASN A 8 -9.84 -8.33 -15.47
N VAL A 9 -8.77 -7.92 -14.77
CA VAL A 9 -8.64 -8.06 -13.32
C VAL A 9 -8.51 -6.69 -12.65
N PRO A 10 -9.07 -6.50 -11.44
CA PRO A 10 -8.91 -5.25 -10.71
C PRO A 10 -7.43 -5.01 -10.38
N VAL A 11 -7.03 -3.74 -10.35
CA VAL A 11 -5.66 -3.37 -9.99
C VAL A 11 -5.65 -2.34 -8.87
N ILE A 12 -4.90 -2.69 -7.83
CA ILE A 12 -4.56 -1.82 -6.71
C ILE A 12 -3.31 -1.04 -7.13
N ASP A 13 -3.41 0.29 -7.15
CA ASP A 13 -2.27 1.15 -7.53
C ASP A 13 -1.52 1.56 -6.27
N LEU A 14 -0.88 0.57 -5.64
CA LEU A 14 -0.20 0.75 -4.37
C LEU A 14 0.96 1.74 -4.48
N HIS A 15 1.56 1.88 -5.66
CA HIS A 15 2.60 2.88 -5.88
C HIS A 15 2.03 4.30 -5.73
N LYS A 16 0.90 4.60 -6.39
CA LYS A 16 0.25 5.91 -6.27
C LYS A 16 -0.13 6.25 -4.83
N SER A 17 -0.80 5.32 -4.13
CA SER A 17 -1.25 5.56 -2.76
C SER A 17 -0.08 5.64 -1.77
N SER A 18 0.93 4.78 -1.89
CA SER A 18 2.13 4.85 -1.02
C SER A 18 2.96 6.12 -1.25
N VAL A 19 3.11 6.60 -2.49
CA VAL A 19 3.77 7.88 -2.77
C VAL A 19 2.99 9.04 -2.13
N ALA A 20 1.66 9.04 -2.21
CA ALA A 20 0.84 10.05 -1.55
C ALA A 20 1.03 10.06 -0.02
N LEU A 21 1.12 8.88 0.60
CA LEU A 21 1.42 8.73 2.03
C LEU A 21 2.80 9.29 2.38
N HIS A 22 3.84 8.89 1.65
CA HIS A 22 5.21 9.37 1.90
C HIS A 22 5.32 10.89 1.71
N ASN A 23 4.69 11.44 0.67
CA ASN A 23 4.66 12.89 0.43
C ASN A 23 3.96 13.65 1.55
N LYS A 24 2.89 13.08 2.12
CA LYS A 24 2.17 13.68 3.26
C LYS A 24 3.02 13.67 4.53
N LEU A 25 3.79 12.62 4.77
CA LEU A 25 4.60 12.45 5.98
C LEU A 25 5.97 13.13 5.90
N GLY A 26 6.51 13.32 4.69
CA GLY A 26 7.87 13.77 4.48
C GLY A 26 8.92 12.73 4.87
N GLU A 27 10.19 13.08 4.72
CA GLU A 27 11.33 12.19 5.00
C GLU A 27 11.36 11.73 6.46
N GLU A 28 11.27 12.67 7.41
CA GLU A 28 11.33 12.35 8.85
C GLU A 28 10.15 11.49 9.30
N GLY A 29 8.93 11.80 8.82
CA GLY A 29 7.72 11.06 9.19
C GLY A 29 7.70 9.64 8.63
N SER A 30 8.23 9.45 7.43
CA SER A 30 8.31 8.14 6.77
C SER A 30 9.56 7.33 7.14
N ALA A 31 10.56 7.92 7.81
CA ALA A 31 11.80 7.23 8.18
C ALA A 31 11.56 5.96 9.03
N PHE A 32 10.49 5.94 9.84
CA PHE A 32 10.12 4.78 10.66
C PHE A 32 9.59 3.59 9.86
N PHE A 33 9.27 3.79 8.59
CA PHE A 33 8.80 2.73 7.72
C PHE A 33 9.95 1.85 7.26
N ASN A 34 11.17 2.39 7.16
CA ASN A 34 12.34 1.70 6.64
C ASN A 34 13.12 0.99 7.75
N LEU A 35 13.67 -0.19 7.44
CA LEU A 35 14.44 -0.98 8.42
C LEU A 35 15.65 -0.22 8.95
N SER A 36 16.28 0.61 8.12
CA SER A 36 17.33 1.54 8.52
C SER A 36 17.46 2.70 7.53
N LYS A 37 18.25 3.74 7.86
CA LYS A 37 18.57 4.82 6.91
C LYS A 37 19.27 4.35 5.63
N LYS A 38 19.90 3.17 5.64
CA LYS A 38 20.61 2.60 4.49
C LYS A 38 19.76 1.61 3.69
N ASP A 39 18.69 1.11 4.29
CA ASP A 39 17.78 0.15 3.66
C ASP A 39 16.40 0.80 3.49
N LEU A 40 16.20 1.37 2.29
CA LEU A 40 14.96 2.03 1.89
C LEU A 40 14.00 1.08 1.16
N THR A 41 14.28 -0.22 1.19
CA THR A 41 13.53 -1.23 0.42
C THR A 41 12.72 -2.15 1.31
N HIS A 42 13.24 -2.50 2.49
CA HIS A 42 12.53 -3.35 3.44
C HIS A 42 11.81 -2.53 4.50
N PHE A 43 10.52 -2.82 4.67
CA PHE A 43 9.74 -2.19 5.70
C PHE A 43 10.05 -2.76 7.10
N THR A 44 10.00 -1.89 8.11
CA THR A 44 9.75 -2.31 9.49
C THR A 44 8.34 -2.87 9.62
N ARG A 45 8.04 -3.48 10.78
CA ARG A 45 6.67 -3.89 11.10
C ARG A 45 5.67 -2.75 10.94
N LYS A 46 6.00 -1.56 11.47
CA LYS A 46 5.15 -0.38 11.38
C LYS A 46 4.96 0.05 9.92
N GLY A 47 6.04 0.10 9.13
CA GLY A 47 5.94 0.42 7.70
C GLY A 47 5.04 -0.55 6.94
N ALA A 48 5.16 -1.85 7.22
CA ALA A 48 4.29 -2.86 6.62
C ALA A 48 2.81 -2.69 7.01
N GLU A 49 2.52 -2.36 8.28
CA GLU A 49 1.16 -2.13 8.78
C GLU A 49 0.50 -0.91 8.08
N GLU A 50 1.25 0.17 7.86
CA GLU A 50 0.78 1.36 7.12
C GLU A 50 0.49 1.04 5.65
N ILE A 51 1.38 0.30 4.98
CA ILE A 51 1.20 -0.11 3.58
C ILE A 51 0.01 -1.08 3.43
N VAL A 52 -0.17 -2.02 4.37
CA VAL A 52 -1.31 -2.94 4.39
C VAL A 52 -2.63 -2.17 4.53
N THR A 53 -2.66 -1.09 5.32
CA THR A 53 -3.85 -0.25 5.47
C THR A 53 -4.31 0.32 4.12
N LEU A 54 -3.38 0.85 3.31
CA LEU A 54 -3.68 1.33 1.95
C LEU A 54 -4.25 0.23 1.05
N VAL A 55 -3.67 -0.98 1.11
CA VAL A 55 -4.15 -2.13 0.34
C VAL A 55 -5.58 -2.51 0.77
N VAL A 56 -5.86 -2.57 2.07
CA VAL A 56 -7.19 -2.93 2.59
C VAL A 56 -8.25 -1.91 2.19
N GLU A 57 -7.93 -0.61 2.22
CA GLU A 57 -8.83 0.44 1.74
C GLU A 57 -9.16 0.26 0.25
N GLU A 58 -8.15 0.04 -0.60
CA GLU A 58 -8.39 -0.19 -2.02
C GLU A 58 -9.12 -1.51 -2.30
N ILE A 59 -8.90 -2.58 -1.52
CA ILE A 59 -9.66 -3.83 -1.66
C ILE A 59 -11.15 -3.59 -1.39
N LYS A 60 -11.49 -2.84 -0.34
CA LYS A 60 -12.90 -2.55 0.02
C LYS A 60 -13.64 -1.84 -1.11
N GLU A 61 -12.96 -1.00 -1.89
CA GLU A 61 -13.53 -0.23 -2.99
C GLU A 61 -13.49 -0.97 -4.33
N LYS A 62 -12.32 -1.53 -4.70
CA LYS A 62 -12.05 -2.05 -6.05
C LYS A 62 -12.28 -3.55 -6.18
N VAL A 63 -12.30 -4.28 -5.08
CA VAL A 63 -12.47 -5.74 -5.08
C VAL A 63 -13.56 -6.16 -4.08
N PRO A 64 -14.85 -5.81 -4.31
CA PRO A 64 -15.93 -6.11 -3.38
C PRO A 64 -16.06 -7.59 -3.02
N ALA A 65 -15.69 -8.48 -3.93
CA ALA A 65 -15.68 -9.93 -3.71
C ALA A 65 -14.74 -10.38 -2.58
N LEU A 66 -13.68 -9.61 -2.28
CA LEU A 66 -12.75 -9.90 -1.19
C LEU A 66 -13.18 -9.29 0.16
N LYS A 67 -14.13 -8.35 0.16
CA LYS A 67 -14.60 -7.65 1.37
C LYS A 67 -15.07 -8.60 2.48
N PRO A 68 -15.80 -9.71 2.22
CA PRO A 68 -16.22 -10.64 3.28
C PRO A 68 -15.06 -11.39 3.97
N TYR A 69 -13.87 -11.41 3.37
CA TYR A 69 -12.69 -12.10 3.92
C TYR A 69 -11.76 -11.16 4.69
N LEU A 70 -12.05 -9.86 4.71
CA LEU A 70 -11.32 -8.89 5.53
C LEU A 70 -11.73 -9.09 6.99
N LYS A 71 -10.73 -9.31 7.86
CA LYS A 71 -10.96 -9.34 9.30
C LYS A 71 -11.29 -7.93 9.80
N PRO A 72 -12.17 -7.81 10.82
CA PRO A 72 -12.47 -6.54 11.46
C PRO A 72 -11.22 -5.90 12.07
#